data_AF-A0A812YI10-F1
#
_entry.id   AF-A0A812YI10-F1
#
_cell.length_a   1.000
_cell.length_b   1.000
_cell.length_c   1.000
_cell.angle_alpha   90.00
_cell.angle_beta   90.00
_cell.angle_gamma   90.00
#
_symmetry.space_group_name_H-M   'P 1'
#
loop_
_entity.id
_entity.type
_entity.pdbx_description
1 polymer ?
#
loop_
_entity_poly.entity_id
_entity_poly.type
_entity_poly.pdbx_seq_one_letter_code
_entity_poly.pdbx_strand_id
1 'polypeptide(L)'
;MATPQHTPRGRGFDSSFLYYQHANDYWNKKTGIQSTGEITPCLNAFYDLVTENDTYRGPYKEADLTDACKDSEERTPFCYEEKMFEERSLQIIRDHNASDLDHPLFLFHAFHLLHTPLQIPKYYYSKISEIVSQQGGQIIDSENRRKLMAMTMYLDDTIQNLTDALKSKGMWDNTLLVFTTDNGGPIYEPGSANNYPLRGGKYSDFEGGVRTNTFISGGFVPESSRGRIHNGIVSIADWYTIFSELAGVDPKDDAAEAANVWLKSRGLSTLAPVDGKNGMLDAIFQGAPGPRANESLFISANALLSHPYKLVTGKQPYMVHTGPLYPNCSTVGRFVSGGGPDFVDFGVLEYKIDLGDEYYWRGDCGDGCLYNIEEDPSESNDLSHDPKYQAQLKQMIDALADYNKTLFLPDRGETDVEACYSMMLNGGGHFGPFVDIASYYSDPPRSLDNLTKHEKLQMTAMGITDIPTVKELIQEYVPNFILTQLRKASDKCCPEPDSCTLAAEPDSLDETGLVFDASHKLSALDTAPRKNPSVYI
;
A
#
# COMPACT_ATOMS: atom_id res chain seq x y z
N MET A 1 15.21 11.74 9.06
CA MET A 1 16.01 10.51 9.28
C MET A 1 15.32 9.62 10.30
N ALA A 2 15.11 8.35 9.96
CA ALA A 2 14.66 7.31 10.87
C ALA A 2 15.81 6.92 11.81
N THR A 3 15.51 6.74 13.10
CA THR A 3 16.46 6.28 14.12
C THR A 3 16.19 4.81 14.42
N PRO A 4 17.03 4.12 15.23
CA PRO A 4 16.78 2.73 15.60
C PRO A 4 15.45 2.54 16.33
N GLN A 5 14.95 3.58 17.00
CA GLN A 5 13.67 3.58 17.69
C GLN A 5 12.48 3.55 16.72
N HIS A 6 12.69 3.85 15.44
CA HIS A 6 11.66 3.80 14.41
C HIS A 6 11.59 2.46 13.66
N THR A 7 12.53 1.54 13.87
CA THR A 7 12.46 0.17 13.29
C THR A 7 11.54 -0.72 14.13
N PRO A 8 11.04 -1.85 13.60
CA PRO A 8 10.23 -2.79 14.40
C PRO A 8 10.92 -3.24 15.68
N ARG A 9 12.23 -3.49 15.62
CA ARG A 9 13.04 -3.79 16.82
C ARG A 9 12.95 -2.66 17.85
N GLY A 10 13.06 -1.41 17.41
CA GLY A 10 12.88 -0.23 18.25
C GLY A 10 11.46 -0.07 18.81
N ARG A 11 10.47 -0.72 18.17
CA ARG A 11 9.05 -0.77 18.57
C ARG A 11 8.67 -2.05 19.32
N GLY A 12 9.65 -2.87 19.70
CA GLY A 12 9.45 -4.03 20.58
C GLY A 12 9.31 -5.39 19.87
N PHE A 13 9.46 -5.47 18.55
CA PHE A 13 9.50 -6.76 17.86
C PHE A 13 10.84 -7.47 18.11
N ASP A 14 10.80 -8.76 18.47
CA ASP A 14 12.01 -9.58 18.62
C ASP A 14 12.73 -9.78 17.29
N SER A 15 11.98 -9.92 16.21
CA SER A 15 12.53 -9.99 14.86
C SER A 15 11.53 -9.46 13.83
N SER A 16 12.05 -9.03 12.69
CA SER A 16 11.25 -8.60 11.54
C SER A 16 11.89 -9.03 10.23
N PHE A 17 11.05 -9.21 9.22
CA PHE A 17 11.46 -9.36 7.84
C PHE A 17 10.45 -8.59 6.99
N LEU A 18 10.89 -7.49 6.41
CA LEU A 18 10.01 -6.46 5.86
C LEU A 18 10.69 -5.67 4.75
N TYR A 19 9.94 -4.73 4.20
CA TYR A 19 10.42 -3.66 3.35
C TYR A 19 9.99 -2.29 3.90
N TYR A 20 10.78 -1.23 3.65
CA TYR A 20 10.56 0.10 4.25
C TYR A 20 9.74 1.04 3.37
N GLN A 21 9.84 0.88 2.06
CA GLN A 21 9.10 1.60 1.06
C GLN A 21 7.66 1.06 0.99
N HIS A 22 6.80 1.68 0.19
CA HIS A 22 5.39 1.27 0.12
C HIS A 22 5.17 -0.02 -0.70
N ALA A 23 6.02 -0.33 -1.69
CA ALA A 23 5.88 -1.54 -2.52
C ALA A 23 7.16 -1.89 -3.31
N ASN A 24 7.40 -3.19 -3.51
CA ASN A 24 8.48 -3.73 -4.35
C ASN A 24 7.95 -4.60 -5.49
N ASP A 25 8.82 -5.05 -6.37
CA ASP A 25 8.51 -6.16 -7.29
C ASP A 25 8.58 -7.50 -6.54
N TYR A 26 7.57 -8.35 -6.70
CA TYR A 26 7.44 -9.59 -5.94
C TYR A 26 8.47 -10.66 -6.31
N TRP A 27 9.19 -10.51 -7.42
CA TRP A 27 10.21 -11.43 -7.89
C TRP A 27 11.60 -10.84 -7.73
N ASN A 28 11.83 -9.62 -8.24
CA ASN A 28 13.14 -8.97 -8.26
C ASN A 28 13.46 -8.13 -7.01
N LYS A 29 12.46 -7.81 -6.17
CA LYS A 29 12.59 -7.11 -4.88
C LYS A 29 13.11 -5.67 -4.96
N LYS A 30 13.15 -5.10 -6.17
CA LYS A 30 13.46 -3.70 -6.39
C LYS A 30 12.21 -2.87 -6.27
N THR A 31 12.40 -1.62 -5.88
CA THR A 31 11.38 -0.60 -6.09
C THR A 31 11.19 -0.40 -7.59
N GLY A 32 9.95 -0.44 -8.08
CA GLY A 32 9.64 -0.25 -9.49
C GLY A 32 8.49 0.72 -9.68
N ILE A 33 8.38 1.35 -10.86
CA ILE A 33 7.24 2.26 -11.15
C ILE A 33 5.89 1.54 -11.08
N GLN A 34 5.87 0.25 -11.44
CA GLN A 34 4.67 -0.59 -11.39
C GLN A 34 4.23 -0.91 -9.95
N SER A 35 5.17 -0.93 -9.01
CA SER A 35 4.91 -1.15 -7.58
C SER A 35 4.54 0.14 -6.88
N THR A 36 5.33 1.19 -7.12
CA THR A 36 5.30 2.43 -6.34
C THR A 36 4.36 3.48 -6.90
N GLY A 37 3.97 3.37 -8.17
CA GLY A 37 3.21 4.41 -8.87
C GLY A 37 4.00 5.69 -9.09
N GLU A 38 5.31 5.70 -8.86
CA GLU A 38 6.12 6.91 -8.89
C GLU A 38 7.49 6.69 -9.51
N ILE A 39 8.08 7.75 -10.07
CA ILE A 39 9.52 7.85 -10.31
C ILE A 39 10.08 8.82 -9.28
N THR A 40 10.87 8.30 -8.34
CA THR A 40 11.54 9.11 -7.32
C THR A 40 12.80 9.79 -7.88
N PRO A 41 13.36 10.81 -7.21
CA PRO A 41 14.70 11.33 -7.53
C PRO A 41 15.81 10.28 -7.46
N CYS A 42 15.58 9.22 -6.68
CA CYS A 42 16.41 8.02 -6.60
C CYS A 42 16.24 7.07 -7.80
N LEU A 43 15.38 7.39 -8.78
CA LEU A 43 15.09 6.60 -9.98
C LEU A 43 14.73 5.14 -9.71
N ASN A 44 14.15 4.87 -8.52
CA ASN A 44 13.73 3.54 -8.06
C ASN A 44 14.86 2.49 -8.17
N ALA A 45 16.09 2.91 -7.93
CA ALA A 45 17.30 2.15 -8.21
C ALA A 45 17.60 0.98 -7.24
N PHE A 46 16.80 0.81 -6.20
CA PHE A 46 17.26 0.17 -4.97
C PHE A 46 16.38 -1.02 -4.58
N TYR A 47 17.00 -1.97 -3.89
CA TYR A 47 16.32 -3.10 -3.25
C TYR A 47 15.84 -2.69 -1.87
N ASP A 48 14.75 -3.28 -1.39
CA ASP A 48 14.14 -2.82 -0.14
C ASP A 48 13.71 -3.98 0.76
N LEU A 49 14.39 -5.13 0.70
CA LEU A 49 14.19 -6.18 1.69
C LEU A 49 15.19 -6.07 2.84
N VAL A 50 14.67 -6.09 4.07
CA VAL A 50 15.45 -5.93 5.31
C VAL A 50 15.04 -6.98 6.32
N THR A 51 16.04 -7.58 6.98
CA THR A 51 15.81 -8.50 8.10
C THR A 51 16.48 -7.99 9.37
N GLU A 52 15.75 -8.08 10.49
CA GLU A 52 16.24 -7.73 11.82
C GLU A 52 15.98 -8.88 12.78
N ASN A 53 17.00 -9.28 13.52
CA ASN A 53 16.94 -10.22 14.63
C ASN A 53 18.04 -9.87 15.66
N ASP A 54 18.32 -10.78 16.60
CA ASP A 54 19.32 -10.57 17.64
C ASP A 54 20.77 -10.52 17.13
N THR A 55 21.07 -11.17 16.00
CA THR A 55 22.43 -11.34 15.49
C THR A 55 22.71 -10.49 14.25
N TYR A 56 21.68 -10.09 13.51
CA TYR A 56 21.81 -9.37 12.26
C TYR A 56 20.67 -8.37 12.06
N ARG A 57 21.01 -7.18 11.59
CA ARG A 57 20.07 -6.12 11.20
C ARG A 57 20.61 -5.48 9.95
N GLY A 58 19.95 -5.67 8.82
CA GLY A 58 20.52 -5.26 7.55
C GLY A 58 19.72 -5.69 6.34
N PRO A 59 20.21 -5.30 5.15
CA PRO A 59 19.61 -5.74 3.90
C PRO A 59 19.61 -7.26 3.81
N TYR A 60 18.55 -7.81 3.21
CA TYR A 60 18.46 -9.22 2.89
C TYR A 60 19.23 -9.51 1.59
N LYS A 61 20.42 -10.10 1.72
CA LYS A 61 21.37 -10.26 0.61
C LYS A 61 21.07 -11.42 -0.34
N GLU A 62 20.14 -12.30 0.01
CA GLU A 62 19.73 -13.43 -0.84
C GLU A 62 18.51 -13.06 -1.71
N ALA A 63 18.32 -11.77 -1.99
CA ALA A 63 17.22 -11.26 -2.82
C ALA A 63 17.45 -11.42 -4.33
N ASP A 64 18.57 -12.03 -4.74
CA ASP A 64 18.93 -12.14 -6.16
C ASP A 64 17.98 -13.06 -6.93
N LEU A 65 17.46 -12.55 -8.05
CA LEU A 65 16.77 -13.34 -9.05
C LEU A 65 17.74 -14.32 -9.72
N THR A 66 17.47 -15.62 -9.58
CA THR A 66 18.10 -16.65 -10.40
C THR A 66 17.23 -16.99 -11.61
N ASP A 67 17.78 -17.61 -12.66
CA ASP A 67 16.98 -18.03 -13.82
C ASP A 67 15.86 -19.02 -13.46
N ALA A 68 16.00 -19.77 -12.36
CA ALA A 68 14.95 -20.64 -11.83
C ALA A 68 13.77 -19.87 -11.19
N CYS A 69 13.97 -18.59 -10.88
CA CYS A 69 13.01 -17.73 -10.20
C CYS A 69 12.10 -16.95 -11.15
N LYS A 70 12.47 -16.80 -12.43
CA LYS A 70 11.70 -16.00 -13.40
C LYS A 70 10.36 -16.66 -13.68
N ASP A 71 9.28 -16.04 -13.25
CA ASP A 71 7.89 -16.46 -13.46
C ASP A 71 7.66 -17.95 -13.21
N SER A 72 8.12 -18.43 -12.05
CA SER A 72 8.10 -19.85 -11.70
C SER A 72 6.72 -20.48 -11.85
N GLU A 73 6.71 -21.70 -12.39
CA GLU A 73 5.51 -22.55 -12.47
C GLU A 73 5.20 -23.27 -11.16
N GLU A 74 6.09 -23.20 -10.18
CA GLU A 74 5.92 -23.90 -8.91
C GLU A 74 4.98 -23.14 -7.97
N ARG A 75 4.32 -23.88 -7.07
CA ARG A 75 3.47 -23.30 -6.02
C ARG A 75 4.31 -22.59 -4.95
N THR A 76 5.53 -23.04 -4.71
CA THR A 76 6.39 -22.60 -3.60
C THR A 76 7.76 -22.12 -4.06
N PRO A 77 7.85 -21.14 -4.99
CA PRO A 77 9.13 -20.58 -5.38
C PRO A 77 9.67 -19.73 -4.23
N PHE A 78 10.82 -20.12 -3.65
CA PHE A 78 11.48 -19.36 -2.56
C PHE A 78 11.92 -17.96 -2.97
N CYS A 79 11.91 -17.66 -4.27
CA CYS A 79 12.24 -16.33 -4.78
C CYS A 79 11.01 -15.40 -4.87
N TYR A 80 9.80 -15.86 -4.58
CA TYR A 80 8.61 -15.00 -4.52
C TYR A 80 8.53 -14.37 -3.12
N GLU A 81 8.38 -13.05 -3.04
CA GLU A 81 8.51 -12.30 -1.78
C GLU A 81 7.58 -12.81 -0.68
N GLU A 82 6.30 -13.02 -1.01
CA GLU A 82 5.31 -13.52 -0.06
C GLU A 82 5.64 -14.93 0.43
N LYS A 83 6.31 -15.75 -0.40
CA LYS A 83 6.75 -17.08 0.04
C LYS A 83 7.81 -16.95 1.12
N MET A 84 8.70 -15.96 1.00
CA MET A 84 9.73 -15.71 1.99
C MET A 84 9.12 -15.20 3.31
N PHE A 85 8.11 -14.33 3.26
CA PHE A 85 7.37 -13.88 4.44
C PHE A 85 6.58 -15.00 5.10
N GLU A 86 5.92 -15.85 4.31
CA GLU A 86 5.23 -17.05 4.79
C GLU A 86 6.21 -17.97 5.52
N GLU A 87 7.32 -18.34 4.88
CA GLU A 87 8.31 -19.24 5.48
C GLU A 87 8.92 -18.65 6.75
N ARG A 88 9.16 -17.34 6.79
CA ARG A 88 9.61 -16.66 8.01
C ARG A 88 8.59 -16.80 9.14
N SER A 89 7.32 -16.61 8.83
CA SER A 89 6.21 -16.70 9.80
C SER A 89 6.01 -18.14 10.29
N LEU A 90 6.05 -19.12 9.37
CA LEU A 90 6.02 -20.54 9.70
C LEU A 90 7.21 -20.95 10.57
N GLN A 91 8.40 -20.41 10.31
CA GLN A 91 9.58 -20.67 11.13
C GLN A 91 9.40 -20.11 12.55
N ILE A 92 8.90 -18.88 12.70
CA ILE A 92 8.59 -18.29 14.01
C ILE A 92 7.60 -19.17 14.78
N ILE A 93 6.51 -19.61 14.15
CA ILE A 93 5.52 -20.51 14.79
C ILE A 93 6.16 -21.84 15.20
N ARG A 94 6.99 -22.43 14.33
CA ARG A 94 7.66 -23.71 14.60
C ARG A 94 8.67 -23.62 15.73
N ASP A 95 9.40 -22.52 15.83
CA ASP A 95 10.46 -22.31 16.83
C ASP A 95 9.92 -21.82 18.18
N HIS A 96 8.72 -21.21 18.19
CA HIS A 96 8.12 -20.71 19.41
C HIS A 96 7.91 -21.83 20.45
N ASN A 97 8.32 -21.57 21.69
CA ASN A 97 8.11 -22.48 22.81
C ASN A 97 6.70 -22.27 23.39
N ALA A 98 5.73 -23.04 22.90
CA ALA A 98 4.34 -22.96 23.36
C ALA A 98 4.12 -23.23 24.86
N SER A 99 5.13 -23.74 25.59
CA SER A 99 5.06 -23.93 27.05
C SER A 99 5.55 -22.71 27.85
N ASP A 100 6.16 -21.73 27.18
CA ASP A 100 6.65 -20.51 27.80
C ASP A 100 5.54 -19.45 27.84
N LEU A 101 4.81 -19.43 28.95
CA LEU A 101 3.68 -18.51 29.13
C LEU A 101 4.11 -17.07 29.42
N ASP A 102 5.39 -16.86 29.79
CA ASP A 102 5.93 -15.52 30.06
C ASP A 102 6.30 -14.78 28.77
N HIS A 103 6.43 -15.51 27.65
CA HIS A 103 6.75 -14.97 26.34
C HIS A 103 5.69 -15.38 25.31
N PRO A 104 4.49 -14.77 25.31
CA PRO A 104 3.45 -15.08 24.33
C PRO A 104 3.85 -14.63 22.91
N LEU A 105 3.38 -15.35 21.88
CA LEU A 105 3.61 -14.98 20.49
C LEU A 105 2.67 -13.86 20.04
N PHE A 106 3.24 -12.72 19.63
CA PHE A 106 2.59 -11.74 18.76
C PHE A 106 3.22 -11.81 17.36
N LEU A 107 2.42 -12.17 16.36
CA LEU A 107 2.85 -12.28 14.97
C LEU A 107 2.02 -11.34 14.10
N PHE A 108 2.67 -10.33 13.53
CA PHE A 108 2.06 -9.44 12.54
C PHE A 108 2.55 -9.82 11.14
N HIS A 109 1.71 -10.58 10.42
CA HIS A 109 1.96 -10.95 9.02
C HIS A 109 1.24 -9.95 8.10
N ALA A 110 1.94 -8.87 7.76
CA ALA A 110 1.44 -7.87 6.82
C ALA A 110 1.76 -8.34 5.39
N PHE A 111 0.78 -8.94 4.73
CA PHE A 111 0.89 -9.30 3.32
C PHE A 111 1.24 -8.08 2.47
N HIS A 112 2.14 -8.23 1.49
CA HIS A 112 2.21 -7.29 0.38
C HIS A 112 1.00 -7.48 -0.55
N LEU A 113 0.48 -8.70 -0.62
CA LEU A 113 -0.77 -9.02 -1.30
C LEU A 113 -1.94 -8.20 -0.73
N LEU A 114 -2.83 -7.61 -1.52
CA LEU A 114 -3.00 -7.73 -2.98
C LEU A 114 -2.54 -6.46 -3.72
N HIS A 115 -1.45 -5.84 -3.28
CA HIS A 115 -0.96 -4.60 -3.87
C HIS A 115 -0.33 -4.84 -5.26
N THR A 116 -0.35 -3.81 -6.11
CA THR A 116 0.38 -3.81 -7.39
C THR A 116 1.90 -3.82 -7.15
N PRO A 117 2.70 -4.42 -8.04
CA PRO A 117 2.35 -4.99 -9.33
C PRO A 117 1.60 -6.32 -9.17
N LEU A 118 0.70 -6.62 -10.10
CA LEU A 118 -0.07 -7.87 -10.06
C LEU A 118 0.80 -9.04 -10.55
N GLN A 119 1.60 -9.60 -9.64
CA GLN A 119 2.53 -10.68 -9.90
C GLN A 119 2.20 -11.92 -9.06
N ILE A 120 2.18 -13.09 -9.69
CA ILE A 120 1.77 -14.33 -9.04
C ILE A 120 2.42 -15.55 -9.71
N PRO A 121 2.79 -16.62 -8.99
CA PRO A 121 3.27 -17.85 -9.61
C PRO A 121 2.26 -18.43 -10.59
N LYS A 122 2.73 -18.92 -11.76
CA LYS A 122 1.86 -19.35 -12.86
C LYS A 122 0.87 -20.45 -12.44
N TYR A 123 1.27 -21.28 -11.48
CA TYR A 123 0.44 -22.29 -10.85
C TYR A 123 -0.93 -21.75 -10.43
N TYR A 124 -0.97 -20.66 -9.65
CA TYR A 124 -2.21 -20.11 -9.12
C TYR A 124 -3.08 -19.54 -10.23
N TYR A 125 -2.49 -18.78 -11.16
CA TYR A 125 -3.21 -18.19 -12.27
C TYR A 125 -3.87 -19.24 -13.17
N SER A 126 -3.15 -20.33 -13.47
CA SER A 126 -3.65 -21.40 -14.36
C SER A 126 -4.93 -22.08 -13.84
N LYS A 127 -5.19 -22.01 -12.53
CA LYS A 127 -6.35 -22.63 -11.89
C LYS A 127 -7.60 -21.76 -11.85
N ILE A 128 -7.47 -20.46 -12.12
CA ILE A 128 -8.57 -19.51 -11.91
C ILE A 128 -9.80 -19.87 -12.75
N SER A 129 -9.61 -20.17 -14.04
CA SER A 129 -10.73 -20.54 -14.91
C SER A 129 -11.47 -21.78 -14.41
N GLU A 130 -10.73 -22.82 -13.99
CA GLU A 130 -11.32 -24.06 -13.49
C GLU A 130 -12.11 -23.83 -12.20
N ILE A 131 -11.52 -23.13 -11.23
CA ILE A 131 -12.14 -22.89 -9.92
C ILE A 131 -13.41 -22.05 -10.07
N VAL A 132 -13.34 -20.96 -10.84
CA VAL A 132 -14.52 -20.11 -11.11
C VAL A 132 -15.63 -20.93 -11.76
N SER A 133 -15.29 -21.76 -12.74
CA SER A 133 -16.27 -22.61 -13.43
C SER A 133 -16.89 -23.65 -12.49
N GLN A 134 -16.09 -24.30 -11.63
CA GLN A 134 -16.57 -25.29 -10.65
C GLN A 134 -17.51 -24.68 -9.60
N GLN A 135 -17.30 -23.42 -9.24
CA GLN A 135 -18.15 -22.69 -8.30
C GLN A 135 -19.39 -22.06 -8.97
N GLY A 136 -19.61 -22.30 -10.28
CA GLY A 136 -20.72 -21.71 -11.03
C GLY A 136 -20.58 -20.21 -11.25
N GLY A 137 -19.38 -19.66 -11.09
CA GLY A 137 -19.06 -18.27 -11.34
C GLY A 137 -19.04 -17.94 -12.84
N GLN A 138 -19.20 -16.66 -13.15
CA GLN A 138 -19.03 -16.17 -14.52
C GLN A 138 -17.54 -15.98 -14.80
N ILE A 139 -17.12 -16.32 -16.02
CA ILE A 139 -15.76 -16.06 -16.47
C ILE A 139 -15.48 -14.56 -16.46
N ILE A 140 -14.31 -14.24 -15.94
CA ILE A 140 -13.74 -12.89 -15.93
C ILE A 140 -12.80 -12.76 -17.13
N ASP A 141 -13.04 -11.71 -17.92
CA ASP A 141 -12.38 -11.42 -19.20
C ASP A 141 -11.22 -10.40 -19.08
N SER A 142 -11.00 -9.85 -17.88
CA SER A 142 -9.86 -9.00 -17.50
C SER A 142 -8.69 -9.85 -16.99
N GLU A 143 -7.51 -9.71 -17.59
CA GLU A 143 -6.28 -10.39 -17.16
C GLU A 143 -5.87 -9.94 -15.75
N ASN A 144 -5.88 -8.65 -15.47
CA ASN A 144 -5.54 -8.09 -14.16
C ASN A 144 -6.50 -8.57 -13.06
N ARG A 145 -7.80 -8.61 -13.32
CA ARG A 145 -8.77 -9.17 -12.36
C ARG A 145 -8.48 -10.65 -12.06
N ARG A 146 -8.09 -11.43 -13.07
CA ARG A 146 -7.71 -12.84 -12.89
C ARG A 146 -6.43 -12.98 -12.07
N LYS A 147 -5.43 -12.13 -12.31
CA LYS A 147 -4.20 -12.07 -11.50
C LYS A 147 -4.52 -11.76 -10.04
N LEU A 148 -5.36 -10.75 -9.77
CA LEU A 148 -5.79 -10.38 -8.43
C LEU A 148 -6.50 -11.55 -7.71
N MET A 149 -7.35 -12.29 -8.41
CA MET A 149 -7.99 -13.49 -7.84
C MET A 149 -6.99 -14.61 -7.54
N ALA A 150 -5.99 -14.82 -8.40
CA ALA A 150 -4.91 -15.77 -8.15
C ALA A 150 -4.06 -15.37 -6.94
N MET A 151 -3.78 -14.08 -6.80
CA MET A 151 -3.16 -13.49 -5.61
C MET A 151 -4.01 -13.70 -4.35
N THR A 152 -5.34 -13.58 -4.46
CA THR A 152 -6.26 -13.86 -3.34
C THR A 152 -6.21 -15.34 -2.93
N MET A 153 -6.14 -16.26 -3.89
CA MET A 153 -5.97 -17.69 -3.58
C MET A 153 -4.65 -17.99 -2.87
N TYR A 154 -3.55 -17.34 -3.28
CA TYR A 154 -2.27 -17.48 -2.59
C TYR A 154 -2.34 -17.00 -1.15
N LEU A 155 -2.97 -15.84 -0.93
CA LEU A 155 -3.21 -15.29 0.41
C LEU A 155 -4.02 -16.28 1.27
N ASP A 156 -5.11 -16.85 0.73
CA ASP A 156 -5.95 -17.83 1.43
C ASP A 156 -5.17 -19.10 1.80
N ASP A 157 -4.40 -19.65 0.86
CA ASP A 157 -3.50 -20.79 1.10
C ASP A 157 -2.45 -20.48 2.19
N THR A 158 -1.92 -19.25 2.21
CA THR A 158 -0.96 -18.81 3.23
C THR A 158 -1.61 -18.75 4.61
N ILE A 159 -2.83 -18.20 4.72
CA ILE A 159 -3.60 -18.21 5.97
C ILE A 159 -3.85 -19.65 6.42
N GLN A 160 -4.22 -20.55 5.50
CA GLN A 160 -4.38 -21.96 5.82
C GLN A 160 -3.09 -22.54 6.41
N ASN A 161 -1.94 -22.35 5.74
CA ASN A 161 -0.66 -22.89 6.19
C ASN A 161 -0.27 -22.37 7.58
N LEU A 162 -0.45 -21.08 7.85
CA LEU A 162 -0.17 -20.48 9.16
C LEU A 162 -1.09 -21.04 10.25
N THR A 163 -2.40 -21.16 9.98
CA THR A 163 -3.35 -21.71 10.96
C THR A 163 -3.13 -23.20 11.21
N ASP A 164 -2.77 -23.98 10.20
CA ASP A 164 -2.46 -25.40 10.34
C ASP A 164 -1.14 -25.61 11.09
N ALA A 165 -0.16 -24.73 10.94
CA ALA A 165 1.06 -24.73 11.75
C ALA A 165 0.74 -24.44 13.24
N LEU A 166 -0.09 -23.44 13.54
CA LEU A 166 -0.53 -23.14 14.90
C LEU A 166 -1.29 -24.30 15.55
N LYS A 167 -2.20 -24.97 14.81
CA LYS A 167 -2.92 -26.16 15.27
C LYS A 167 -1.95 -27.32 15.53
N SER A 168 -1.06 -27.60 14.60
CA SER A 168 -0.07 -28.68 14.71
C SER A 168 0.89 -28.46 15.90
N LYS A 169 1.17 -27.20 16.24
CA LYS A 169 1.98 -26.81 17.39
C LYS A 169 1.20 -26.81 18.72
N GLY A 170 -0.12 -27.05 18.69
CA GLY A 170 -0.99 -27.03 19.87
C GLY A 170 -1.23 -25.62 20.44
N MET A 171 -0.99 -24.57 19.65
CA MET A 171 -1.15 -23.16 20.06
C MET A 171 -2.54 -22.60 19.75
N TRP A 172 -3.28 -23.26 18.86
CA TRP A 172 -4.55 -22.75 18.34
C TRP A 172 -5.60 -22.44 19.41
N ASP A 173 -5.70 -23.29 20.45
CA ASP A 173 -6.69 -23.15 21.51
C ASP A 173 -6.58 -21.82 22.28
N ASN A 174 -5.38 -21.25 22.34
CA ASN A 174 -5.10 -19.95 22.97
C ASN A 174 -4.66 -18.88 21.95
N THR A 175 -5.05 -19.03 20.68
CA THR A 175 -4.76 -18.06 19.63
C THR A 175 -6.01 -17.21 19.37
N LEU A 176 -5.84 -15.87 19.32
CA LEU A 176 -6.77 -14.96 18.66
C LEU A 176 -6.16 -14.58 17.30
N LEU A 177 -6.77 -15.04 16.22
CA LEU A 177 -6.40 -14.63 14.86
C LEU A 177 -7.28 -13.45 14.46
N VAL A 178 -6.67 -12.38 13.99
CA VAL A 178 -7.36 -11.23 13.39
C VAL A 178 -6.94 -11.16 11.92
N PHE A 179 -7.92 -11.16 11.03
CA PHE A 179 -7.71 -10.82 9.62
C PHE A 179 -8.39 -9.48 9.36
N THR A 180 -7.69 -8.56 8.73
CA THR A 180 -8.23 -7.26 8.31
C THR A 180 -7.50 -6.76 7.05
N THR A 181 -8.08 -5.79 6.36
CA THR A 181 -7.45 -5.07 5.24
C THR A 181 -7.21 -3.62 5.65
N ASP A 182 -6.15 -3.01 5.11
CA ASP A 182 -5.71 -1.65 5.42
C ASP A 182 -6.66 -0.57 4.83
N ASN A 183 -7.24 -0.86 3.67
CA ASN A 183 -8.22 -0.04 2.98
C ASN A 183 -9.15 -0.90 2.10
N GLY A 184 -10.12 -0.24 1.47
CA GLY A 184 -10.93 -0.80 0.40
C GLY A 184 -10.13 -1.11 -0.87
N GLY A 185 -10.69 -1.94 -1.75
CA GLY A 185 -10.00 -2.41 -2.94
C GLY A 185 -9.73 -1.28 -3.96
N PRO A 186 -8.54 -1.27 -4.62
CA PRO A 186 -8.26 -0.34 -5.70
C PRO A 186 -9.07 -0.68 -6.96
N ILE A 187 -10.12 0.10 -7.25
CA ILE A 187 -10.96 -0.13 -8.44
C ILE A 187 -10.33 0.40 -9.74
N TYR A 188 -9.23 1.15 -9.66
CA TYR A 188 -8.50 1.66 -10.81
C TYR A 188 -7.62 0.58 -11.46
N GLU A 189 -7.16 0.81 -12.69
CA GLU A 189 -6.15 -0.01 -13.33
C GLU A 189 -4.72 0.43 -12.92
N PRO A 190 -3.79 -0.49 -12.65
CA PRO A 190 -3.88 -1.96 -12.76
C PRO A 190 -4.35 -2.67 -11.46
N GLY A 191 -4.95 -1.99 -10.49
CA GLY A 191 -5.37 -2.59 -9.22
C GLY A 191 -6.53 -3.59 -9.35
N SER A 192 -7.52 -3.27 -10.19
CA SER A 192 -8.59 -4.18 -10.65
C SER A 192 -9.37 -4.91 -9.54
N ALA A 193 -9.45 -4.33 -8.35
CA ALA A 193 -10.24 -4.84 -7.23
C ALA A 193 -11.72 -4.48 -7.37
N ASN A 194 -12.57 -5.09 -6.54
CA ASN A 194 -14.02 -4.85 -6.57
C ASN A 194 -14.56 -4.72 -5.15
N ASN A 195 -15.34 -3.66 -4.91
CA ASN A 195 -15.96 -3.36 -3.62
C ASN A 195 -17.49 -3.49 -3.66
N TYR A 196 -18.04 -4.00 -4.76
CA TYR A 196 -19.49 -4.18 -4.91
C TYR A 196 -20.12 -4.88 -3.69
N PRO A 197 -21.25 -4.38 -3.15
CA PRO A 197 -22.09 -3.30 -3.68
C PRO A 197 -21.73 -1.89 -3.16
N LEU A 198 -20.62 -1.74 -2.43
CA LEU A 198 -20.22 -0.47 -1.83
C LEU A 198 -19.71 0.49 -2.91
N ARG A 199 -19.92 1.79 -2.66
CA ARG A 199 -19.47 2.86 -3.56
C ARG A 199 -17.97 3.13 -3.39
N GLY A 200 -17.27 3.36 -4.48
CA GLY A 200 -15.87 3.74 -4.47
C GLY A 200 -14.87 2.62 -4.14
N GLY A 201 -13.68 3.02 -3.68
CA GLY A 201 -12.51 2.17 -3.51
C GLY A 201 -11.34 2.91 -2.89
N LYS A 202 -10.16 2.30 -2.86
CA LYS A 202 -8.92 2.95 -2.38
C LYS A 202 -8.84 4.40 -2.87
N TYR A 203 -8.47 5.33 -1.98
CA TYR A 203 -8.44 6.79 -2.14
C TYR A 203 -9.76 7.56 -2.02
N SER A 204 -10.92 6.89 -1.95
CA SER A 204 -12.19 7.59 -1.71
C SER A 204 -12.71 7.36 -0.30
N ASP A 205 -13.38 8.37 0.27
CA ASP A 205 -13.98 8.28 1.60
C ASP A 205 -15.33 7.50 1.63
N PHE A 206 -15.78 7.01 0.48
CA PHE A 206 -17.00 6.18 0.39
C PHE A 206 -16.78 4.80 1.03
N GLU A 207 -17.87 4.09 1.36
CA GLU A 207 -17.82 2.81 2.08
C GLU A 207 -16.91 1.79 1.38
N GLY A 208 -16.86 1.78 0.05
CA GLY A 208 -15.98 0.89 -0.70
C GLY A 208 -14.48 1.21 -0.55
N GLY A 209 -14.12 2.40 -0.07
CA GLY A 209 -12.73 2.79 0.22
C GLY A 209 -12.33 2.64 1.69
N VAL A 210 -13.27 2.77 2.62
CA VAL A 210 -12.97 2.83 4.07
C VAL A 210 -13.57 1.69 4.90
N ARG A 211 -14.59 0.98 4.39
CA ARG A 211 -15.18 -0.18 5.08
C ARG A 211 -14.39 -1.44 4.71
N THR A 212 -13.66 -1.99 5.67
CA THR A 212 -12.70 -3.06 5.45
C THR A 212 -13.27 -4.44 5.79
N ASN A 213 -12.89 -5.45 5.01
CA ASN A 213 -13.17 -6.86 5.34
C ASN A 213 -12.36 -7.24 6.58
N THR A 214 -13.04 -7.63 7.66
CA THR A 214 -12.41 -8.00 8.91
C THR A 214 -13.14 -9.17 9.58
N PHE A 215 -12.38 -10.15 10.08
CA PHE A 215 -12.91 -11.20 10.94
C PHE A 215 -11.92 -11.59 12.03
N ILE A 216 -12.44 -12.17 13.11
CA ILE A 216 -11.65 -12.81 14.16
C ILE A 216 -11.92 -14.32 14.19
N SER A 217 -10.88 -15.09 14.47
CA SER A 217 -10.92 -16.56 14.58
C SER A 217 -9.94 -17.02 15.66
N GLY A 218 -9.74 -18.33 15.76
CA GLY A 218 -8.87 -18.93 16.78
C GLY A 218 -9.63 -19.57 17.93
N GLY A 219 -8.93 -20.42 18.68
CA GLY A 219 -9.50 -21.10 19.85
C GLY A 219 -9.84 -20.15 20.99
N PHE A 220 -9.19 -18.99 21.05
CA PHE A 220 -9.44 -17.95 22.06
C PHE A 220 -10.84 -17.34 21.94
N VAL A 221 -11.44 -17.36 20.75
CA VAL A 221 -12.81 -16.86 20.54
C VAL A 221 -13.81 -17.79 21.26
N PRO A 222 -14.64 -17.28 22.19
CA PRO A 222 -15.62 -18.08 22.90
C PRO A 222 -16.57 -18.82 21.96
N GLU A 223 -16.91 -20.07 22.27
CA GLU A 223 -17.81 -20.89 21.43
C GLU A 223 -19.15 -20.18 21.16
N SER A 224 -19.68 -19.45 22.14
CA SER A 224 -20.92 -18.68 22.00
C SER A 224 -20.84 -17.59 20.94
N SER A 225 -19.65 -17.12 20.59
CA SER A 225 -19.40 -15.97 19.72
C SER A 225 -18.95 -16.39 18.30
N ARG A 226 -18.63 -17.68 18.09
CA ARG A 226 -18.21 -18.20 16.78
C ARG A 226 -19.38 -18.22 15.79
N GLY A 227 -19.10 -17.91 14.52
CA GLY A 227 -20.11 -17.88 13.45
C GLY A 227 -21.11 -16.72 13.55
N ARG A 228 -20.79 -15.68 14.32
CA ARG A 228 -21.63 -14.47 14.47
C ARG A 228 -21.08 -13.29 13.70
N ILE A 229 -21.96 -12.35 13.41
CA ILE A 229 -21.63 -11.03 12.87
C ILE A 229 -21.74 -10.02 14.01
N HIS A 230 -20.70 -9.19 14.17
CA HIS A 230 -20.74 -8.02 15.03
C HIS A 230 -21.11 -6.79 14.19
N ASN A 231 -22.18 -6.08 14.58
CA ASN A 231 -22.67 -4.90 13.85
C ASN A 231 -22.20 -3.57 14.45
N GLY A 232 -21.44 -3.60 15.56
CA GLY A 232 -20.86 -2.39 16.14
C GLY A 232 -19.73 -1.82 15.28
N ILE A 233 -19.42 -0.55 15.50
CA ILE A 233 -18.35 0.15 14.78
C ILE A 233 -17.01 -0.21 15.42
N VAL A 234 -16.12 -0.78 14.61
CA VAL A 234 -14.72 -1.07 14.96
C VAL A 234 -13.83 -0.27 14.01
N SER A 235 -12.89 0.49 14.57
CA SER A 235 -11.86 1.18 13.83
C SER A 235 -10.58 0.35 13.82
N ILE A 236 -9.72 0.51 12.81
CA ILE A 236 -8.39 -0.10 12.80
C ILE A 236 -7.56 0.34 14.03
N ALA A 237 -7.84 1.53 14.58
CA ALA A 237 -7.21 2.04 15.80
C ALA A 237 -7.57 1.22 17.06
N ASP A 238 -8.69 0.51 17.06
CA ASP A 238 -9.11 -0.33 18.20
C ASP A 238 -8.25 -1.58 18.35
N TRP A 239 -7.58 -2.05 17.29
CA TRP A 239 -6.70 -3.21 17.40
C TRP A 239 -5.55 -2.97 18.38
N TYR A 240 -5.03 -1.75 18.41
CA TYR A 240 -3.99 -1.36 19.36
C TYR A 240 -4.48 -1.47 20.82
N THR A 241 -5.69 -0.99 21.12
CA THR A 241 -6.25 -1.12 22.47
C THR A 241 -6.64 -2.56 22.80
N ILE A 242 -7.21 -3.31 21.85
CA ILE A 242 -7.52 -4.73 22.02
C ILE A 242 -6.26 -5.53 22.38
N PHE A 243 -5.15 -5.33 21.65
CA PHE A 243 -3.90 -6.03 21.94
C PHE A 243 -3.28 -5.57 23.27
N SER A 244 -3.40 -4.28 23.61
CA SER A 244 -2.95 -3.76 24.91
C SER A 244 -3.73 -4.38 26.07
N GLU A 245 -5.06 -4.51 25.95
CA GLU A 245 -5.92 -5.16 26.93
C GLU A 245 -5.58 -6.65 27.10
N LEU A 246 -5.34 -7.36 25.99
CA LEU A 246 -4.91 -8.77 26.01
C LEU A 246 -3.55 -8.94 26.68
N ALA A 247 -2.63 -7.98 26.49
CA ALA A 247 -1.34 -7.96 27.15
C ALA A 247 -1.39 -7.44 28.60
N GLY A 248 -2.53 -6.92 29.06
CA GLY A 248 -2.69 -6.35 30.39
C GLY A 248 -1.94 -5.03 30.60
N VAL A 249 -1.73 -4.25 29.55
CA VAL A 249 -1.00 -2.96 29.59
C VAL A 249 -1.93 -1.79 29.27
N ASP A 250 -1.60 -0.61 29.79
CA ASP A 250 -2.30 0.63 29.46
C ASP A 250 -1.94 1.06 28.03
N PRO A 251 -2.92 1.27 27.12
CA PRO A 251 -2.67 1.73 25.76
C PRO A 251 -2.21 3.20 25.67
N LYS A 252 -2.00 3.88 26.79
CA LYS A 252 -1.52 5.26 26.80
C LYS A 252 -0.15 5.41 26.12
N ASP A 253 -0.04 6.37 25.19
CA ASP A 253 1.24 6.75 24.59
C ASP A 253 1.96 7.82 25.43
N ASP A 254 2.74 7.37 26.41
CA ASP A 254 3.54 8.25 27.28
C ASP A 254 4.59 9.07 26.48
N ALA A 255 5.08 8.55 25.35
CA ALA A 255 6.06 9.26 24.53
C ALA A 255 5.39 10.44 23.81
N ALA A 256 4.18 10.26 23.29
CA ALA A 256 3.38 11.34 22.71
C ALA A 256 3.02 12.40 23.75
N GLU A 257 2.66 12.01 24.98
CA GLU A 257 2.41 12.97 26.07
C GLU A 257 3.65 13.77 26.46
N ALA A 258 4.80 13.12 26.55
CA ALA A 258 6.07 13.81 26.81
C ALA A 258 6.41 14.78 25.67
N ALA A 259 6.22 14.38 24.41
CA ALA A 259 6.41 15.24 23.24
C ALA A 259 5.46 16.45 23.25
N ASN A 260 4.23 16.25 23.73
CA ASN A 260 3.24 17.32 23.88
C ASN A 260 3.67 18.43 24.83
N VAL A 261 4.51 18.14 25.84
CA VAL A 261 5.12 19.18 26.69
C VAL A 261 6.00 20.12 25.85
N TRP A 262 6.86 19.53 25.00
CA TRP A 262 7.74 20.29 24.12
C TRP A 262 6.94 21.05 23.04
N LEU A 263 5.98 20.40 22.37
CA LEU A 263 5.14 21.02 21.34
C LEU A 263 4.39 22.24 21.87
N LYS A 264 3.76 22.11 23.06
CA LYS A 264 3.11 23.24 23.75
C LYS A 264 4.07 24.38 24.02
N SER A 265 5.30 24.09 24.47
CA SER A 265 6.33 25.10 24.72
C SER A 265 6.77 25.86 23.47
N ARG A 266 6.54 25.29 22.28
CA ARG A 266 6.83 25.88 20.97
C ARG A 266 5.62 26.54 20.31
N GLY A 267 4.44 26.51 20.94
CA GLY A 267 3.19 26.97 20.34
C GLY A 267 2.75 26.12 19.14
N LEU A 268 3.18 24.87 19.09
CA LEU A 268 2.81 23.91 18.04
C LEU A 268 1.59 23.09 18.45
N SER A 269 0.85 22.59 17.45
CA SER A 269 -0.25 21.64 17.68
C SER A 269 0.26 20.39 18.38
N THR A 270 -0.53 19.89 19.33
CA THR A 270 -0.22 18.68 20.09
C THR A 270 -0.67 17.44 19.34
N LEU A 271 0.02 16.33 19.58
CA LEU A 271 -0.40 14.99 19.17
C LEU A 271 -1.69 14.61 19.91
N ALA A 272 -2.61 13.98 19.19
CA ALA A 272 -3.84 13.44 19.75
C ALA A 272 -3.55 12.24 20.68
N PRO A 273 -4.42 11.96 21.68
CA PRO A 273 -4.35 10.71 22.41
C PRO A 273 -4.62 9.52 21.48
N VAL A 274 -4.31 8.30 21.95
CA VAL A 274 -4.67 7.06 21.26
C VAL A 274 -6.18 7.02 21.04
N ASP A 275 -6.60 6.83 19.78
CA ASP A 275 -8.01 6.84 19.40
C ASP A 275 -8.75 5.53 19.75
N GLY A 276 -8.01 4.42 19.86
CA GLY A 276 -8.59 3.11 20.19
C GLY A 276 -9.39 3.13 21.49
N LYS A 277 -10.43 2.29 21.55
CA LYS A 277 -11.34 2.23 22.70
C LYS A 277 -11.20 0.92 23.46
N ASN A 278 -11.13 1.04 24.79
CA ASN A 278 -11.13 -0.10 25.70
C ASN A 278 -12.50 -0.79 25.74
N GLY A 279 -12.51 -2.10 25.97
CA GLY A 279 -13.70 -2.95 26.03
C GLY A 279 -14.26 -3.34 24.65
N MET A 280 -13.52 -3.08 23.57
CA MET A 280 -13.98 -3.42 22.22
C MET A 280 -14.04 -4.93 21.99
N LEU A 281 -13.03 -5.70 22.42
CA LEU A 281 -13.03 -7.15 22.25
C LEU A 281 -14.18 -7.83 23.02
N ASP A 282 -14.44 -7.37 24.25
CA ASP A 282 -15.57 -7.84 25.05
C ASP A 282 -16.91 -7.54 24.37
N ALA A 283 -17.06 -6.34 23.80
CA ALA A 283 -18.25 -5.98 23.04
C ALA A 283 -18.44 -6.87 21.81
N ILE A 284 -17.36 -7.20 21.10
CA ILE A 284 -17.39 -8.14 19.97
C ILE A 284 -17.87 -9.51 20.45
N PHE A 285 -17.29 -10.07 21.51
CA PHE A 285 -17.68 -11.37 22.03
C PHE A 285 -19.12 -11.42 22.55
N GLN A 286 -19.60 -10.34 23.17
CA GLN A 286 -20.96 -10.24 23.71
C GLN A 286 -22.00 -9.85 22.65
N GLY A 287 -21.58 -9.44 21.45
CA GLY A 287 -22.48 -8.90 20.42
C GLY A 287 -23.09 -7.54 20.80
N ALA A 288 -22.43 -6.78 21.67
CA ALA A 288 -22.84 -5.44 22.06
C ALA A 288 -22.42 -4.40 20.99
N PRO A 289 -23.05 -3.21 20.91
CA PRO A 289 -22.64 -2.16 19.97
C PRO A 289 -21.20 -1.64 20.14
N GLY A 290 -20.60 -1.85 21.31
CA GLY A 290 -19.24 -1.43 21.62
C GLY A 290 -19.09 0.01 22.11
N PRO A 291 -17.89 0.39 22.55
CA PRO A 291 -17.61 1.69 23.15
C PRO A 291 -17.77 2.86 22.17
N ARG A 292 -17.74 2.62 20.85
CA ARG A 292 -17.90 3.66 19.82
C ARG A 292 -19.36 4.00 19.47
N ALA A 293 -20.34 3.31 20.06
CA ALA A 293 -21.74 3.38 19.62
C ALA A 293 -22.36 4.80 19.59
N ASN A 294 -21.86 5.73 20.41
CA ASN A 294 -22.37 7.10 20.50
C ASN A 294 -21.33 8.17 20.16
N GLU A 295 -20.20 7.78 19.54
CA GLU A 295 -19.12 8.69 19.18
C GLU A 295 -19.05 8.87 17.66
N SER A 296 -18.66 10.07 17.24
CA SER A 296 -18.31 10.28 15.84
C SER A 296 -16.90 9.73 15.57
N LEU A 297 -16.76 8.99 14.49
CA LEU A 297 -15.47 8.51 13.97
C LEU A 297 -15.01 9.46 12.88
N PHE A 298 -13.89 10.15 13.14
CA PHE A 298 -13.18 10.93 12.13
C PHE A 298 -12.52 9.97 11.15
N ILE A 299 -12.96 10.01 9.88
CA ILE A 299 -12.43 9.14 8.83
C ILE A 299 -11.27 9.85 8.13
N SER A 300 -11.50 11.08 7.70
CA SER A 300 -10.52 11.91 7.00
C SER A 300 -10.87 13.39 7.15
N ALA A 301 -10.03 14.27 6.61
CA ALA A 301 -10.33 15.70 6.57
C ALA A 301 -11.62 16.04 5.81
N ASN A 302 -12.15 15.10 5.01
CA ASN A 302 -13.34 15.26 4.20
C ASN A 302 -14.49 14.32 4.60
N ALA A 303 -14.34 13.51 5.66
CA ALA A 303 -15.35 12.53 6.01
C ALA A 303 -15.48 12.27 7.51
N LEU A 304 -16.74 12.14 7.94
CA LEU A 304 -17.11 11.90 9.33
C LEU A 304 -18.25 10.89 9.40
N LEU A 305 -18.09 9.86 10.23
CA LEU A 305 -19.16 8.93 10.56
C LEU A 305 -19.72 9.28 11.94
N SER A 306 -20.99 9.65 12.00
CA SER A 306 -21.78 9.74 13.23
C SER A 306 -22.94 8.77 13.11
N HIS A 307 -22.69 7.50 13.44
CA HIS A 307 -23.59 6.38 13.14
C HIS A 307 -25.06 6.68 13.53
N PRO A 308 -26.05 6.43 12.64
CA PRO A 308 -25.91 5.74 11.36
C PRO A 308 -25.60 6.67 10.17
N TYR A 309 -25.35 7.96 10.41
CA TYR A 309 -25.12 8.94 9.34
C TYR A 309 -23.64 9.11 9.02
N LYS A 310 -23.33 9.20 7.73
CA LYS A 310 -22.00 9.48 7.22
C LYS A 310 -22.01 10.74 6.35
N LEU A 311 -21.08 11.63 6.63
CA LEU A 311 -20.83 12.86 5.87
C LEU A 311 -19.58 12.67 5.01
N VAL A 312 -19.66 13.08 3.75
CA VAL A 312 -18.51 13.19 2.84
C VAL A 312 -18.54 14.58 2.19
N THR A 313 -17.42 15.29 2.16
CA THR A 313 -17.31 16.66 1.64
C THR A 313 -16.31 16.77 0.49
N GLY A 314 -16.43 17.84 -0.29
CA GLY A 314 -15.49 18.19 -1.35
C GLY A 314 -15.43 17.18 -2.49
N LYS A 315 -14.36 17.29 -3.28
CA LYS A 315 -14.13 16.41 -4.42
C LYS A 315 -13.53 15.08 -3.98
N GLN A 316 -14.14 13.99 -4.43
CA GLN A 316 -13.77 12.63 -4.08
C GLN A 316 -13.51 11.81 -5.35
N PRO A 317 -12.37 11.12 -5.47
CA PRO A 317 -12.15 10.20 -6.58
C PRO A 317 -13.12 9.01 -6.46
N TYR A 318 -13.31 8.31 -7.58
CA TYR A 318 -14.04 7.04 -7.61
C TYR A 318 -15.45 7.15 -7.00
N MET A 319 -16.17 8.24 -7.30
CA MET A 319 -17.51 8.52 -6.78
C MET A 319 -18.59 7.69 -7.49
N VAL A 320 -18.34 6.39 -7.71
CA VAL A 320 -19.15 5.49 -8.55
C VAL A 320 -19.43 4.16 -7.87
N HIS A 321 -20.45 3.46 -8.37
CA HIS A 321 -20.67 2.05 -8.06
C HIS A 321 -20.11 1.18 -9.18
N THR A 322 -19.38 0.14 -8.81
CA THR A 322 -18.98 -0.91 -9.74
C THR A 322 -20.10 -1.96 -9.88
N GLY A 323 -19.96 -2.87 -10.84
CA GLY A 323 -20.84 -4.04 -10.96
C GLY A 323 -20.33 -5.24 -10.13
N PRO A 324 -21.15 -6.30 -9.96
CA PRO A 324 -20.70 -7.54 -9.33
C PRO A 324 -19.55 -8.20 -10.09
N LEU A 325 -19.47 -7.99 -11.40
CA LEU A 325 -18.30 -8.31 -12.24
C LEU A 325 -17.56 -7.02 -12.60
N TYR A 326 -16.42 -6.81 -11.94
CA TYR A 326 -15.58 -5.64 -12.15
C TYR A 326 -14.10 -5.95 -11.86
N PRO A 327 -13.16 -5.34 -12.63
CA PRO A 327 -13.41 -4.74 -13.93
C PRO A 327 -13.87 -5.80 -14.93
N ASN A 328 -14.43 -5.33 -16.04
CA ASN A 328 -14.82 -6.14 -17.19
C ASN A 328 -14.32 -5.46 -18.46
N CYS A 329 -14.44 -6.14 -19.60
CA CYS A 329 -13.92 -5.62 -20.85
C CYS A 329 -14.47 -4.27 -21.32
N SER A 330 -15.68 -3.88 -20.89
CA SER A 330 -16.19 -2.53 -21.18
C SER A 330 -15.42 -1.47 -20.39
N THR A 331 -15.07 -1.77 -19.14
CA THR A 331 -14.27 -0.89 -18.29
C THR A 331 -12.83 -0.80 -18.80
N VAL A 332 -12.22 -1.95 -19.12
CA VAL A 332 -10.87 -2.02 -19.71
C VAL A 332 -10.82 -1.25 -21.03
N GLY A 333 -11.80 -1.42 -21.91
CA GLY A 333 -11.90 -0.69 -23.17
C GLY A 333 -12.00 0.83 -22.97
N ARG A 334 -12.72 1.28 -21.93
CA ARG A 334 -12.79 2.71 -21.57
C ARG A 334 -11.43 3.22 -21.08
N PHE A 335 -10.73 2.46 -20.25
CA PHE A 335 -9.40 2.82 -19.78
C PHE A 335 -8.40 2.98 -20.95
N VAL A 336 -8.32 1.96 -21.82
CA VAL A 336 -7.42 1.94 -22.99
C VAL A 336 -7.71 3.06 -23.98
N SER A 337 -8.99 3.43 -24.16
CA SER A 337 -9.40 4.54 -25.04
C SER A 337 -9.18 5.93 -24.42
N GLY A 338 -8.60 6.01 -23.22
CA GLY A 338 -8.23 7.26 -22.58
C GLY A 338 -9.29 7.82 -21.63
N GLY A 339 -10.09 6.97 -20.99
CA GLY A 339 -10.94 7.31 -19.85
C GLY A 339 -10.48 6.64 -18.55
N GLY A 340 -11.24 6.84 -17.47
CA GLY A 340 -11.01 6.20 -16.17
C GLY A 340 -11.51 4.76 -16.04
N PRO A 341 -11.19 4.09 -14.91
CA PRO A 341 -10.54 4.67 -13.74
C PRO A 341 -9.02 4.48 -13.76
N ASP A 342 -8.30 5.60 -13.64
CA ASP A 342 -6.84 5.67 -13.54
C ASP A 342 -6.41 5.89 -12.08
N PHE A 343 -5.15 5.61 -11.76
CA PHE A 343 -4.58 5.77 -10.42
C PHE A 343 -4.35 7.25 -10.08
N VAL A 344 -4.78 7.71 -8.90
CA VAL A 344 -4.74 9.13 -8.51
C VAL A 344 -3.39 9.63 -8.00
N ASP A 345 -2.49 8.73 -7.63
CA ASP A 345 -1.27 9.10 -6.88
C ASP A 345 -0.01 9.03 -7.74
N PHE A 346 -0.16 8.96 -9.07
CA PHE A 346 0.96 8.86 -9.99
C PHE A 346 1.86 10.09 -9.91
N GLY A 347 3.17 9.87 -9.75
CA GLY A 347 4.15 10.95 -9.56
C GLY A 347 5.44 10.78 -10.36
N VAL A 348 6.02 11.90 -10.80
CA VAL A 348 7.35 11.92 -11.42
C VAL A 348 8.19 13.00 -10.75
N LEU A 349 9.32 12.61 -10.15
CA LEU A 349 10.19 13.49 -9.37
C LEU A 349 9.39 14.33 -8.36
N GLU A 350 8.55 13.64 -7.59
CA GLU A 350 7.66 14.18 -6.54
C GLU A 350 6.53 15.09 -7.04
N TYR A 351 6.47 15.34 -8.35
CA TYR A 351 5.34 16.03 -8.97
C TYR A 351 4.20 15.05 -9.23
N LYS A 352 3.10 15.23 -8.50
CA LYS A 352 1.87 14.47 -8.68
C LYS A 352 1.11 14.97 -9.90
N ILE A 353 0.66 14.04 -10.73
CA ILE A 353 -0.07 14.38 -11.96
C ILE A 353 -1.56 14.20 -11.72
N ASP A 354 -2.33 15.28 -11.84
CA ASP A 354 -3.79 15.24 -11.85
C ASP A 354 -4.28 15.09 -13.30
N LEU A 355 -4.76 13.89 -13.64
CA LEU A 355 -5.33 13.60 -14.96
C LEU A 355 -6.71 14.22 -15.15
N GLY A 356 -7.37 14.64 -14.07
CA GLY A 356 -8.67 15.28 -14.09
C GLY A 356 -9.85 14.35 -13.81
N ASP A 357 -11.02 14.97 -13.70
CA ASP A 357 -12.21 14.34 -13.11
C ASP A 357 -12.73 13.13 -13.91
N GLU A 358 -12.57 13.12 -15.24
CA GLU A 358 -12.97 11.98 -16.09
C GLU A 358 -12.13 10.72 -15.87
N TYR A 359 -10.84 10.87 -15.57
CA TYR A 359 -9.93 9.74 -15.36
C TYR A 359 -10.09 9.12 -13.99
N TYR A 360 -10.38 9.92 -12.98
CA TYR A 360 -10.54 9.41 -11.61
C TYR A 360 -11.99 9.12 -11.26
N TRP A 361 -12.91 9.33 -12.20
CA TRP A 361 -14.35 9.32 -11.94
C TRP A 361 -14.69 10.16 -10.71
N ARG A 362 -14.09 11.36 -10.66
CA ARG A 362 -14.18 12.26 -9.53
C ARG A 362 -15.56 12.89 -9.49
N GLY A 363 -16.20 12.83 -8.33
CA GLY A 363 -17.44 13.57 -8.06
C GLY A 363 -17.21 14.63 -6.98
N ASP A 364 -18.18 15.49 -6.78
CA ASP A 364 -18.09 16.60 -5.84
C ASP A 364 -19.31 16.64 -4.91
N CYS A 365 -19.05 16.49 -3.61
CA CYS A 365 -20.05 16.62 -2.57
C CYS A 365 -20.23 18.06 -2.08
N GLY A 366 -19.44 19.02 -2.58
CA GLY A 366 -19.47 20.41 -2.15
C GLY A 366 -19.30 20.52 -0.64
N ASP A 367 -20.26 21.19 0.00
CA ASP A 367 -20.29 21.36 1.46
C ASP A 367 -20.64 20.06 2.21
N GLY A 368 -21.25 19.06 1.56
CA GLY A 368 -21.50 17.75 2.15
C GLY A 368 -22.60 16.92 1.48
N CYS A 369 -22.27 15.69 1.11
CA CYS A 369 -23.22 14.61 0.90
C CYS A 369 -23.51 13.90 2.22
N LEU A 370 -24.76 13.49 2.47
CA LEU A 370 -25.17 12.82 3.69
C LEU A 370 -25.83 11.48 3.39
N TYR A 371 -25.34 10.40 3.99
CA TYR A 371 -25.87 9.06 3.80
C TYR A 371 -26.28 8.43 5.13
N ASN A 372 -27.33 7.61 5.12
CA ASN A 372 -27.64 6.69 6.22
C ASN A 372 -27.06 5.32 5.86
N ILE A 373 -25.90 4.97 6.44
CA ILE A 373 -25.15 3.76 6.04
C ILE A 373 -25.74 2.45 6.59
N GLU A 374 -26.69 2.53 7.52
CA GLU A 374 -27.41 1.34 8.01
C GLU A 374 -28.54 0.96 7.05
N GLU A 375 -29.28 1.94 6.55
CA GLU A 375 -30.39 1.73 5.60
C GLU A 375 -29.90 1.65 4.14
N ASP A 376 -28.84 2.37 3.81
CA ASP A 376 -28.21 2.44 2.48
C ASP A 376 -26.67 2.33 2.60
N PRO A 377 -26.15 1.12 2.84
CA PRO A 377 -24.70 0.89 2.91
C PRO A 377 -23.99 1.14 1.59
N SER A 378 -24.73 1.28 0.49
CA SER A 378 -24.17 1.58 -0.83
C SER A 378 -24.00 3.08 -1.07
N GLU A 379 -24.50 3.96 -0.20
CA GLU A 379 -24.43 5.42 -0.39
C GLU A 379 -25.02 5.87 -1.75
N SER A 380 -26.13 5.23 -2.13
CA SER A 380 -26.86 5.49 -3.38
C SER A 380 -27.84 6.66 -3.26
N ASN A 381 -28.32 6.96 -2.05
CA ASN A 381 -29.32 7.99 -1.78
C ASN A 381 -28.74 9.10 -0.89
N ASP A 382 -28.36 10.21 -1.52
CA ASP A 382 -27.90 11.40 -0.81
C ASP A 382 -29.06 12.16 -0.17
N LEU A 383 -29.03 12.26 1.16
CA LEU A 383 -30.01 12.91 2.01
C LEU A 383 -29.74 14.42 2.18
N SER A 384 -28.61 14.94 1.67
CA SER A 384 -28.16 16.32 1.85
C SER A 384 -29.15 17.38 1.34
N HIS A 385 -30.05 17.01 0.42
CA HIS A 385 -31.04 17.91 -0.16
C HIS A 385 -32.43 17.81 0.48
N ASP A 386 -32.66 16.83 1.36
CA ASP A 386 -33.95 16.67 2.04
C ASP A 386 -34.03 17.64 3.24
N PRO A 387 -35.07 18.50 3.31
CA PRO A 387 -35.29 19.41 4.43
C PRO A 387 -35.27 18.74 5.82
N LYS A 388 -35.64 17.46 5.92
CA LYS A 388 -35.65 16.69 7.17
C LYS A 388 -34.26 16.54 7.78
N TYR A 389 -33.21 16.46 6.96
CA TYR A 389 -31.85 16.14 7.41
C TYR A 389 -30.92 17.36 7.47
N GLN A 390 -31.40 18.57 7.15
CA GLN A 390 -30.57 19.79 7.13
C GLN A 390 -29.89 20.09 8.48
N ALA A 391 -30.61 19.84 9.59
CA ALA A 391 -30.03 20.01 10.92
C ALA A 391 -28.89 19.02 11.19
N GLN A 392 -29.08 17.75 10.80
CA GLN A 392 -28.07 16.70 10.94
C GLN A 392 -26.85 16.99 10.06
N LEU A 393 -27.07 17.37 8.79
CA LEU A 393 -26.02 17.75 7.85
C LEU A 393 -25.16 18.88 8.43
N LYS A 394 -25.80 19.97 8.86
CA LYS A 394 -25.10 21.10 9.45
C LYS A 394 -24.29 20.71 10.69
N GLN A 395 -24.87 19.91 11.59
CA GLN A 395 -24.19 19.44 12.78
C GLN A 395 -22.91 18.66 12.44
N MET A 396 -22.99 17.76 11.44
CA MET A 396 -21.84 16.95 11.04
C MET A 396 -20.77 17.77 10.31
N ILE A 397 -21.15 18.77 9.51
CA ILE A 397 -20.21 19.70 8.87
C ILE A 397 -19.46 20.50 9.93
N ASP A 398 -20.18 21.06 10.91
CA ASP A 398 -19.57 21.81 12.01
C ASP A 398 -18.59 20.90 12.80
N ALA A 399 -18.99 19.65 13.09
CA ALA A 399 -18.16 18.69 13.81
C ALA A 399 -16.88 18.33 13.02
N LEU A 400 -16.99 18.06 11.72
CA LEU A 400 -15.83 17.78 10.86
C LEU A 400 -14.87 18.97 10.83
N ALA A 401 -15.39 20.20 10.71
CA ALA A 401 -14.59 21.41 10.77
C ALA A 401 -13.87 21.57 12.12
N ASP A 402 -14.49 21.14 13.22
CA ASP A 402 -13.86 21.15 14.55
C ASP A 402 -12.72 20.11 14.65
N TYR A 403 -12.90 18.88 14.15
CA TYR A 403 -11.82 17.89 14.08
C TYR A 403 -10.62 18.42 13.27
N ASN A 404 -10.89 19.02 12.11
CA ASN A 404 -9.88 19.53 11.19
C ASN A 404 -8.98 20.63 11.80
N LYS A 405 -9.45 21.36 12.83
CA LYS A 405 -8.62 22.35 13.54
C LYS A 405 -7.41 21.73 14.26
N THR A 406 -7.49 20.44 14.58
CA THR A 406 -6.46 19.73 15.35
C THR A 406 -5.69 18.71 14.52
N LEU A 407 -5.95 18.64 13.20
CA LEU A 407 -5.30 17.69 12.31
C LEU A 407 -3.79 17.96 12.27
N PHE A 408 -3.00 16.94 12.64
CA PHE A 408 -1.55 17.01 12.61
C PHE A 408 -1.03 16.63 11.22
N LEU A 409 -0.64 17.62 10.42
CA LEU A 409 -0.06 17.45 9.09
C LEU A 409 1.40 17.97 9.09
N PRO A 410 2.36 17.20 9.62
CA PRO A 410 3.75 17.62 9.62
C PRO A 410 4.30 17.62 8.20
N ASP A 411 5.17 18.59 7.91
CA ASP A 411 6.06 18.49 6.76
C ASP A 411 6.99 17.28 6.95
N ARG A 412 6.99 16.36 5.98
CA ARG A 412 7.78 15.12 6.01
C ARG A 412 9.11 15.27 5.26
N GLY A 413 9.36 16.42 4.64
CA GLY A 413 10.53 16.70 3.81
C GLY A 413 10.39 16.17 2.38
N GLU A 414 11.37 16.55 1.55
CA GLU A 414 11.55 16.06 0.18
C GLU A 414 12.67 15.02 0.12
N THR A 415 12.70 14.22 -0.94
CA THR A 415 13.76 13.27 -1.24
C THR A 415 15.02 14.02 -1.63
N ASP A 416 16.12 13.71 -0.95
CA ASP A 416 17.43 14.31 -1.23
C ASP A 416 18.28 13.36 -2.12
N VAL A 417 18.80 13.87 -3.23
CA VAL A 417 19.67 13.10 -4.14
C VAL A 417 20.95 12.61 -3.45
N GLU A 418 21.46 13.37 -2.46
CA GLU A 418 22.61 12.96 -1.66
C GLU A 418 22.29 11.74 -0.79
N ALA A 419 21.03 11.58 -0.37
CA ALA A 419 20.59 10.35 0.30
C ALA A 419 20.63 9.15 -0.67
N CYS A 420 20.23 9.34 -1.93
CA CYS A 420 20.35 8.32 -2.97
C CYS A 420 21.83 7.93 -3.21
N TYR A 421 22.74 8.92 -3.24
CA TYR A 421 24.19 8.67 -3.39
C TYR A 421 24.77 7.93 -2.19
N SER A 422 24.40 8.33 -0.97
CA SER A 422 24.81 7.65 0.24
C SER A 422 24.32 6.21 0.25
N MET A 423 23.09 5.94 -0.18
CA MET A 423 22.56 4.59 -0.27
C MET A 423 23.30 3.73 -1.30
N MET A 424 23.71 4.31 -2.43
CA MET A 424 24.53 3.59 -3.40
C MET A 424 25.94 3.32 -2.87
N LEU A 425 26.61 4.30 -2.26
CA LEU A 425 28.00 4.16 -1.82
C LEU A 425 28.15 3.37 -0.52
N ASN A 426 27.24 3.58 0.44
CA ASN A 426 27.31 3.02 1.80
C ASN A 426 26.30 1.89 2.05
N GLY A 427 25.15 1.91 1.36
CA GLY A 427 24.09 0.92 1.52
C GLY A 427 24.15 -0.25 0.55
N GLY A 428 25.15 -0.28 -0.35
CA GLY A 428 25.30 -1.36 -1.33
C GLY A 428 24.11 -1.50 -2.28
N GLY A 429 23.36 -0.43 -2.53
CA GLY A 429 22.17 -0.47 -3.38
C GLY A 429 20.87 -0.91 -2.69
N HIS A 430 20.84 -0.94 -1.35
CA HIS A 430 19.66 -1.32 -0.58
C HIS A 430 19.13 -0.16 0.26
N PHE A 431 17.80 -0.05 0.35
CA PHE A 431 17.10 0.75 1.33
C PHE A 431 17.38 0.26 2.75
N GLY A 432 17.37 1.21 3.68
CA GLY A 432 17.60 0.94 5.08
C GLY A 432 17.74 2.23 5.87
N PRO A 433 17.74 2.13 7.20
CA PRO A 433 17.91 3.28 8.04
C PRO A 433 19.27 3.96 7.81
N PHE A 434 19.24 5.28 7.95
CA PHE A 434 20.32 6.21 7.63
C PHE A 434 21.58 5.89 8.44
N VAL A 435 22.73 5.99 7.74
CA VAL A 435 24.17 5.82 8.06
C VAL A 435 24.69 5.87 9.51
N ASP A 436 23.88 6.23 10.50
CA ASP A 436 24.25 6.49 11.90
C ASP A 436 23.62 5.52 12.92
N ILE A 437 22.92 4.46 12.48
CA ILE A 437 22.39 3.44 13.42
C ILE A 437 23.52 2.53 13.93
N ALA A 438 23.84 2.65 15.22
CA ALA A 438 24.65 1.67 15.92
C ALA A 438 24.01 0.27 15.79
N SER A 439 24.80 -0.74 15.40
CA SER A 439 24.42 -2.15 15.18
C SER A 439 23.65 -2.48 13.88
N TYR A 440 23.42 -1.52 12.97
CA TYR A 440 22.96 -1.86 11.62
C TYR A 440 24.14 -2.29 10.76
N TYR A 441 23.92 -3.31 9.92
CA TYR A 441 24.90 -3.74 8.94
C TYR A 441 24.89 -2.77 7.75
N SER A 442 26.04 -2.14 7.53
CA SER A 442 26.31 -1.39 6.30
C SER A 442 27.41 -2.11 5.54
N ASP A 443 27.26 -2.17 4.22
CA ASP A 443 28.36 -2.62 3.38
C ASP A 443 29.57 -1.68 3.57
N PRO A 444 30.80 -2.20 3.41
CA PRO A 444 31.97 -1.33 3.40
C PRO A 444 31.75 -0.19 2.41
N PRO A 445 32.00 1.07 2.81
CA PRO A 445 31.84 2.21 1.92
C PRO A 445 32.59 1.99 0.60
N ARG A 446 31.88 2.16 -0.51
CA ARG A 446 32.41 2.04 -1.86
C ARG A 446 32.86 3.41 -2.33
N SER A 447 33.99 3.48 -3.04
CA SER A 447 34.35 4.69 -3.79
C SER A 447 33.68 4.68 -5.15
N LEU A 448 33.61 5.85 -5.81
CA LEU A 448 33.13 5.94 -7.19
C LEU A 448 33.88 4.97 -8.11
N ASP A 449 35.18 4.74 -7.90
CA ASP A 449 35.95 3.81 -8.73
C ASP A 449 35.50 2.35 -8.59
N ASN A 450 34.94 1.98 -7.44
CA ASN A 450 34.44 0.63 -7.17
C ASN A 450 33.06 0.36 -7.80
N LEU A 451 32.36 1.39 -8.27
CA LEU A 451 31.05 1.23 -8.90
C LEU A 451 31.17 0.70 -10.32
N THR A 452 30.20 -0.12 -10.72
CA THR A 452 30.02 -0.58 -12.09
C THR A 452 29.71 0.60 -13.02
N LYS A 453 29.88 0.41 -14.33
CA LYS A 453 29.51 1.44 -15.32
C LYS A 453 28.03 1.80 -15.24
N HIS A 454 27.18 0.83 -14.95
CA HIS A 454 25.73 1.03 -14.82
C HIS A 454 25.41 1.88 -13.59
N GLU A 455 25.95 1.55 -12.42
CA GLU A 455 25.77 2.34 -11.19
C GLU A 455 26.28 3.79 -11.36
N LYS A 456 27.44 3.99 -12.00
CA LYS A 456 27.96 5.34 -12.29
C LYS A 456 27.02 6.16 -13.17
N LEU A 457 26.45 5.52 -14.19
CA LEU A 457 25.48 6.16 -15.09
C LEU A 457 24.20 6.50 -14.34
N GLN A 458 23.74 5.61 -13.46
CA GLN A 458 22.57 5.81 -12.63
C GLN A 458 22.75 6.97 -11.63
N MET A 459 23.90 7.06 -10.94
CA MET A 459 24.21 8.22 -10.08
C MET A 459 24.26 9.53 -10.88
N THR A 460 24.84 9.49 -12.07
CA THR A 460 24.89 10.66 -12.95
C THR A 460 23.47 11.08 -13.35
N ALA A 461 22.61 10.13 -13.69
CA ALA A 461 21.21 10.38 -14.03
C ALA A 461 20.44 11.00 -12.85
N MET A 462 20.58 10.44 -11.64
CA MET A 462 19.98 11.01 -10.41
C MET A 462 20.39 12.49 -10.22
N GLY A 463 21.68 12.80 -10.38
CA GLY A 463 22.17 14.18 -10.24
C GLY A 463 21.64 15.12 -11.32
N ILE A 464 21.47 14.61 -12.55
CA ILE A 464 20.86 15.39 -13.64
C ILE A 464 19.39 15.70 -13.32
N THR A 465 18.64 14.75 -12.74
CA THR A 465 17.23 14.96 -12.39
C THR A 465 17.02 15.98 -11.27
N ASP A 466 18.04 16.26 -10.47
CA ASP A 466 17.99 17.27 -9.40
C ASP A 466 18.28 18.69 -9.91
N ILE A 467 18.79 18.85 -11.13
CA ILE A 467 18.99 20.17 -11.74
C ILE A 467 17.61 20.81 -11.96
N PRO A 468 17.30 21.99 -11.40
CA PRO A 468 15.94 22.55 -11.40
C PRO A 468 15.30 22.64 -12.79
N THR A 469 16.03 23.16 -13.78
CA THR A 469 15.52 23.29 -15.16
C THR A 469 15.28 21.94 -15.82
N VAL A 470 16.04 20.91 -15.44
CA VAL A 470 15.84 19.55 -15.96
C VAL A 470 14.68 18.88 -15.24
N LYS A 471 14.56 19.03 -13.92
CA LYS A 471 13.44 18.56 -13.10
C LYS A 471 12.12 19.08 -13.66
N GLU A 472 12.02 20.39 -13.92
CA GLU A 472 10.84 21.03 -14.53
C GLU A 472 10.49 20.43 -15.90
N LEU A 473 11.48 20.29 -16.79
CA LEU A 473 11.26 19.68 -18.11
C LEU A 473 10.82 18.20 -18.00
N ILE A 474 11.40 17.44 -17.08
CA ILE A 474 11.00 16.05 -16.84
C ILE A 474 9.55 16.01 -16.37
N GLN A 475 9.19 16.82 -15.37
CA GLN A 475 7.83 16.90 -14.83
C GLN A 475 6.80 17.33 -15.90
N GLU A 476 7.19 18.15 -16.88
CA GLU A 476 6.30 18.56 -17.98
C GLU A 476 6.07 17.44 -19.02
N TYR A 477 7.14 16.77 -19.48
CA TYR A 477 7.08 15.90 -20.66
C TYR A 477 7.03 14.39 -20.36
N VAL A 478 7.67 13.95 -19.28
CA VAL A 478 7.81 12.52 -18.96
C VAL A 478 6.48 11.88 -18.54
N PRO A 479 5.62 12.51 -17.72
CA PRO A 479 4.33 11.93 -17.33
C PRO A 479 3.49 11.45 -18.50
N ASN A 480 3.27 12.30 -19.51
CA ASN A 480 2.43 11.98 -20.66
C ASN A 480 2.99 10.79 -21.47
N PHE A 481 4.32 10.72 -21.62
CA PHE A 481 4.96 9.60 -22.29
C PHE A 481 4.78 8.30 -21.51
N ILE A 482 5.05 8.32 -20.20
CA ILE A 482 4.95 7.13 -19.35
C ILE A 482 3.51 6.63 -19.28
N LEU A 483 2.55 7.51 -19.01
CA LEU A 483 1.13 7.15 -18.96
C LEU A 483 0.68 6.53 -20.29
N THR A 484 1.17 7.05 -21.41
CA THR A 484 0.91 6.44 -22.73
C THR A 484 1.49 5.03 -22.85
N GLN A 485 2.68 4.77 -22.31
CA GLN A 485 3.28 3.43 -22.32
C GLN A 485 2.57 2.47 -21.36
N LEU A 486 2.26 2.93 -20.13
CA LEU A 486 1.51 2.15 -19.15
C LEU A 486 0.13 1.74 -19.68
N ARG A 487 -0.56 2.65 -20.40
CA ARG A 487 -1.83 2.34 -21.08
C ARG A 487 -1.69 1.38 -22.26
N LYS A 488 -0.52 1.29 -22.90
CA LYS A 488 -0.26 0.30 -23.96
C LYS A 488 0.12 -1.07 -23.39
N ALA A 489 0.75 -1.08 -22.23
CA ALA A 489 1.06 -2.28 -21.45
C ALA A 489 -0.08 -2.68 -20.49
N SER A 490 -1.27 -2.07 -20.65
CA SER A 490 -2.42 -2.22 -19.76
C SER A 490 -3.03 -3.62 -19.81
N ASP A 491 -4.05 -3.81 -18.95
CA ASP A 491 -4.92 -4.98 -18.95
C ASP A 491 -5.40 -5.36 -20.37
N LYS A 492 -5.56 -6.67 -20.59
CA LYS A 492 -6.01 -7.24 -21.85
C LYS A 492 -7.33 -7.94 -21.66
N CYS A 493 -8.22 -7.67 -22.61
CA CYS A 493 -9.45 -8.42 -22.78
C CYS A 493 -9.19 -9.73 -23.49
N CYS A 494 -9.61 -10.84 -22.88
CA CYS A 494 -9.57 -12.14 -23.54
C CYS A 494 -10.87 -12.37 -24.33
N PRO A 495 -10.81 -12.55 -25.66
CA PRO A 495 -12.00 -12.71 -26.49
C PRO A 495 -12.74 -14.04 -26.25
N GLU A 496 -12.03 -15.08 -25.78
CA GLU A 496 -12.62 -16.33 -25.29
C GLU A 496 -12.17 -16.63 -23.85
N PRO A 497 -13.05 -17.14 -22.97
CA PRO A 497 -12.73 -17.52 -21.59
C PRO A 497 -11.45 -18.32 -21.37
N ASP A 498 -11.17 -19.24 -22.28
CA ASP A 498 -10.04 -20.17 -22.20
C ASP A 498 -8.79 -19.60 -22.89
N SER A 499 -8.89 -18.42 -23.51
CA SER A 499 -7.78 -17.73 -24.19
C SER A 499 -6.97 -16.79 -23.29
N CYS A 500 -7.41 -16.56 -22.05
CA CYS A 500 -6.63 -15.82 -21.05
C CYS A 500 -5.41 -16.62 -20.59
N THR A 501 -4.32 -16.59 -21.33
CA THR A 501 -3.02 -17.04 -20.83
C THR A 501 -2.33 -15.89 -20.12
N LEU A 502 -1.54 -16.18 -19.08
CA LEU A 502 -0.57 -15.19 -18.57
C LEU A 502 0.28 -14.75 -19.75
N ALA A 503 0.22 -13.47 -20.12
CA ALA A 503 1.18 -12.95 -21.07
C ALA A 503 2.59 -13.18 -20.48
N ALA A 504 3.57 -13.52 -21.32
CA ALA A 504 4.96 -13.33 -20.90
C ALA A 504 5.05 -11.86 -20.48
N GLU A 505 5.42 -11.59 -19.23
CA GLU A 505 5.64 -10.22 -18.82
C GLU A 505 6.69 -9.67 -19.80
N PRO A 506 6.47 -8.51 -20.45
CA PRO A 506 7.56 -7.87 -21.15
C PRO A 506 8.69 -7.77 -20.14
N ASP A 507 9.92 -8.18 -20.50
CA ASP A 507 11.11 -7.96 -19.67
C ASP A 507 10.94 -6.56 -19.08
N SER A 508 10.77 -6.53 -17.76
CA SER A 508 10.29 -5.39 -16.97
C SER A 508 10.75 -4.09 -17.61
N LEU A 509 9.90 -3.05 -17.66
CA LEU A 509 10.32 -1.70 -18.07
C LEU A 509 11.62 -1.21 -17.35
N ASP A 510 12.08 -1.93 -16.31
CA ASP A 510 13.41 -1.84 -15.68
C ASP A 510 14.62 -2.16 -16.61
N GLU A 511 14.50 -2.99 -17.65
CA GLU A 511 15.61 -3.23 -18.59
C GLU A 511 15.78 -2.10 -19.60
N THR A 512 14.69 -1.40 -19.92
CA THR A 512 14.81 -0.05 -20.47
C THR A 512 15.11 0.90 -19.33
N GLY A 513 16.34 0.84 -18.82
CA GLY A 513 16.90 1.99 -18.14
C GLY A 513 16.54 3.20 -18.99
N LEU A 514 15.69 4.08 -18.45
CA LEU A 514 15.51 5.44 -18.96
C LEU A 514 16.82 6.22 -18.69
N VAL A 515 17.95 5.64 -19.09
CA VAL A 515 19.06 6.36 -19.65
C VAL A 515 18.47 7.00 -20.89
N PHE A 516 18.19 8.29 -20.79
CA PHE A 516 18.05 9.14 -21.96
C PHE A 516 19.19 8.79 -22.92
N ASP A 517 18.92 8.04 -23.98
CA ASP A 517 19.83 7.95 -25.12
C ASP A 517 19.79 9.29 -25.86
N ALA A 518 20.44 10.28 -25.25
CA ALA A 518 20.73 11.57 -25.85
C ALA A 518 21.80 11.46 -26.95
N SER A 519 22.27 10.25 -27.32
CA SER A 519 23.33 10.08 -28.30
C SER A 519 22.84 9.93 -29.75
N HIS A 520 21.52 9.76 -29.98
CA HIS A 520 20.99 9.59 -31.34
C HIS A 520 20.29 10.79 -31.99
N LYS A 521 20.31 12.00 -31.40
CA LYS A 521 19.81 13.23 -32.04
C LYS A 521 20.67 14.50 -31.83
N LEU A 522 21.99 14.35 -31.77
CA LEU A 522 22.94 15.48 -31.81
C LEU A 522 23.92 15.43 -33.00
N SER A 523 23.56 14.73 -34.09
CA SER A 523 24.32 14.71 -35.35
C SER A 523 23.66 15.48 -36.50
N ALA A 524 22.87 16.52 -36.18
CA ALA A 524 22.23 17.37 -37.19
C ALA A 524 22.34 18.87 -36.89
N LEU A 525 23.48 19.32 -36.35
CA LEU A 525 23.85 20.74 -36.37
C LEU A 525 25.38 20.85 -36.48
N ASP A 526 25.91 20.57 -37.66
CA ASP A 526 27.14 21.24 -38.08
C ASP A 526 27.14 21.51 -39.59
N THR A 527 27.35 22.78 -39.92
CA THR A 527 28.02 23.35 -41.11
C THR A 527 27.47 24.73 -41.45
N ALA A 528 27.92 25.75 -40.70
CA ALA A 528 28.10 27.08 -41.28
C ALA A 528 29.31 27.76 -40.62
N PRO A 529 30.35 28.14 -41.38
CA PRO A 529 31.64 28.54 -40.82
C PRO A 529 31.57 29.96 -40.22
N ARG A 530 31.86 30.09 -38.93
CA ARG A 530 32.10 31.40 -38.30
C ARG A 530 33.52 31.86 -38.63
N LYS A 531 33.60 32.96 -39.37
CA LYS A 531 34.80 33.78 -39.52
C LYS A 531 35.15 34.41 -38.16
N ASN A 532 36.40 34.23 -37.74
CA ASN A 532 37.08 35.15 -36.82
C ASN A 532 37.09 36.56 -37.42
N PRO A 533 36.96 37.61 -36.59
CA PRO A 533 38.17 38.24 -36.08
C PRO A 533 38.08 38.85 -34.65
N SER A 534 39.22 38.76 -33.97
CA SER A 534 39.86 39.80 -33.13
C SER A 534 39.24 40.24 -31.80
N VAL A 535 39.93 39.83 -30.71
CA VAL A 535 40.65 40.68 -29.73
C VAL A 535 40.07 42.08 -29.45
N TYR A 536 39.74 42.38 -28.18
CA TYR A 536 40.44 43.37 -27.33
C TYR A 536 39.87 43.34 -25.90
N ILE A 537 40.79 43.08 -24.95
CA ILE A 537 40.81 43.38 -23.49
C ILE A 537 39.63 42.90 -22.64
#